data_AF-A0A9E0TYI9-F1
#
_entry.id   AF-A0A9E0TYI9-F1
#
_cell.length_a   1.000
_cell.length_b   1.000
_cell.length_c   1.000
_cell.angle_alpha   90.00
_cell.angle_beta   90.00
_cell.angle_gamma   90.00
#
_symmetry.space_group_name_H-M   'P 1'
#
loop_
_entity.id
_entity.type
_entity.pdbx_description
1 polymer ?
#
loop_
_entity_poly.entity_id
_entity_poly.type
_entity_poly.pdbx_seq_one_letter_code
_entity_poly.pdbx_strand_id
1 'polypeptide(L)' 'MLFTYKGEYAGTKRHGQGILTSPRGDRYVGEFKNDCITGKGTYTWKNGKRIEKMLSLMKRSEKILIL' A
#
# COMPACT_ATOMS: atom_id res chain seq x y z
N MET A 1 -2.48 -6.18 -16.05
CA MET A 1 -2.16 -6.72 -14.70
C MET A 1 -2.64 -5.72 -13.66
N LEU A 2 -3.42 -6.16 -12.68
CA LEU A 2 -4.01 -5.31 -11.64
C LEU A 2 -3.14 -5.31 -10.38
N PHE A 3 -3.40 -4.37 -9.47
CA PHE A 3 -2.82 -4.41 -8.14
C PHE A 3 -3.30 -5.68 -7.41
N THR A 4 -2.40 -6.30 -6.66
CA THR A 4 -2.75 -7.43 -5.79
C THR A 4 -2.63 -7.00 -4.34
N TYR A 5 -3.68 -7.26 -3.57
CA TYR A 5 -3.66 -7.06 -2.12
C TYR A 5 -3.74 -8.40 -1.40
N LYS A 6 -2.94 -8.53 -0.35
CA LYS A 6 -2.99 -9.65 0.60
C LYS A 6 -2.96 -9.08 2.01
N GLY A 7 -4.04 -9.22 2.75
CA GLY A 7 -4.17 -8.67 4.08
C GLY A 7 -5.60 -8.76 4.60
N GLU A 8 -5.86 -8.02 5.66
CA GLU A 8 -7.17 -8.00 6.30
C GLU A 8 -8.17 -7.13 5.52
N TYR A 9 -9.44 -7.47 5.66
CA TYR A 9 -10.55 -6.73 5.08
C TYR A 9 -11.59 -6.44 6.16
N ALA A 10 -12.13 -5.23 6.14
CA ALA A 10 -13.33 -4.87 6.88
C ALA A 10 -14.46 -4.69 5.87
N GLY A 11 -15.30 -5.72 5.72
CA GLY A 11 -16.26 -5.81 4.63
C GLY A 11 -15.55 -5.98 3.28
N THR A 12 -15.80 -5.06 2.35
CA THR A 12 -15.16 -5.06 1.02
C THR A 12 -13.90 -4.20 0.94
N LYS A 13 -13.55 -3.49 2.02
CA LYS A 13 -12.44 -2.54 2.04
C LYS A 13 -11.23 -3.13 2.75
N ARG A 14 -10.04 -2.82 2.26
CA ARG A 14 -8.78 -3.20 2.90
C ARG A 14 -8.66 -2.52 4.26
N HIS A 15 -8.25 -3.30 5.26
CA HIS A 15 -8.12 -2.87 6.65
C HIS A 15 -6.95 -3.60 7.32
N GLY A 16 -6.54 -3.18 8.51
CA GLY A 16 -5.54 -3.90 9.31
C GLY A 16 -4.17 -3.99 8.63
N GLN A 17 -3.40 -5.04 8.90
CA GLN A 17 -2.11 -5.25 8.27
C GLN A 17 -2.26 -5.87 6.87
N GLY A 18 -1.49 -5.38 5.91
CA GLY A 18 -1.56 -5.90 4.55
C GLY A 18 -0.33 -5.64 3.70
N ILE A 19 -0.35 -6.28 2.53
CA ILE A 19 0.64 -6.17 1.47
C ILE A 19 -0.07 -5.74 0.20
N LEU A 20 0.34 -4.61 -0.36
CA LEU A 20 -0.10 -4.15 -1.68
C LEU A 20 1.05 -4.28 -2.67
N THR A 21 0.81 -5.02 -3.75
CA THR A 21 1.78 -5.22 -4.83
C THR A 21 1.32 -4.51 -6.09
N SER A 22 2.17 -3.65 -6.65
CA SER A 22 1.92 -2.97 -7.91
C SER A 22 2.13 -3.92 -9.09
N PRO A 23 1.48 -3.70 -10.25
CA PRO A 23 1.76 -4.44 -11.47
C PRO A 23 3.23 -4.37 -11.92
N ARG A 24 3.99 -3.38 -11.43
CA ARG A 24 5.41 -3.18 -11.74
C ARG A 24 6.34 -3.92 -10.76
N GLY A 25 5.78 -4.62 -9.77
CA GLY A 25 6.51 -5.40 -8.77
C GLY A 25 6.90 -4.63 -7.51
N ASP A 26 6.48 -3.37 -7.37
CA ASP A 26 6.70 -2.62 -6.13
C ASP A 26 5.75 -3.11 -5.04
N ARG A 27 6.20 -3.10 -3.79
CA ARG A 27 5.46 -3.67 -2.66
C ARG A 27 5.39 -2.70 -1.51
N TYR A 28 4.20 -2.50 -0.98
CA TYR A 28 3.99 -1.84 0.31
C TYR A 28 3.53 -2.86 1.34
N VAL A 29 4.15 -2.86 2.53
CA VAL A 29 3.75 -3.67 3.69
C VAL A 29 3.48 -2.72 4.84
N GLY A 30 2.27 -2.75 5.38
CA GLY A 30 1.90 -1.88 6.50
C GLY A 30 0.40 -1.88 6.77
N GLU A 31 -0.04 -0.86 7.50
CA GLU A 31 -1.42 -0.75 7.94
C GLU A 31 -2.32 -0.12 6.86
N PHE A 32 -3.56 -0.59 6.80
CA PHE A 32 -4.60 -0.11 5.91
C PHE A 32 -5.86 0.21 6.73
N LYS A 33 -6.58 1.25 6.31
CA LYS A 33 -7.89 1.60 6.85
C LYS A 33 -8.75 2.17 5.74
N ASN A 34 -9.86 1.49 5.44
CA ASN A 34 -10.82 1.91 4.41
C ASN A 34 -10.17 2.13 3.04
N ASP A 35 -9.36 1.15 2.59
CA ASP A 35 -8.57 1.20 1.34
C ASP A 35 -7.44 2.23 1.30
N CYS A 36 -7.27 3.04 2.33
CA CYS A 36 -6.14 3.93 2.47
C CYS A 36 -5.02 3.22 3.22
N ILE A 37 -3.78 3.45 2.79
CA ILE A 37 -2.61 3.12 3.59
C ILE A 37 -2.59 4.07 4.80
N THR A 38 -2.47 3.51 6.00
CA THR A 38 -2.41 4.23 7.27
C THR A 38 -1.18 3.80 8.07
N GLY A 39 -0.80 4.58 9.08
CA GLY A 39 0.29 4.21 10.00
C GLY A 39 1.70 4.11 9.39
N LYS A 40 2.51 3.23 9.97
CA LYS A 40 3.88 2.93 9.54
C LYS A 40 3.86 1.77 8.55
N GLY A 41 4.74 1.81 7.56
CA GLY A 41 4.97 0.66 6.71
C GLY A 41 6.26 0.75 5.91
N THR A 42 6.62 -0.34 5.26
CA THR A 42 7.79 -0.43 4.40
C THR A 42 7.36 -0.44 2.95
N TYR A 43 7.91 0.48 2.15
CA TYR A 43 7.82 0.43 0.70
C TYR A 43 9.10 -0.17 0.13
N THR A 44 8.95 -1.15 -0.74
CA THR A 44 10.03 -1.83 -1.45
C THR A 44 9.82 -1.62 -2.94
N TRP A 45 10.76 -0.95 -3.60
CA TRP A 45 10.76 -0.84 -5.05
C TRP A 45 11.17 -2.18 -5.66
N LYS A 46 10.77 -2.45 -6.91
CA LYS A 46 11.16 -3.68 -7.63
C LYS A 46 12.68 -3.92 -7.67
N ASN A 47 13.48 -2.85 -7.58
CA ASN A 47 14.94 -2.90 -7.58
C ASN A 47 15.54 -3.27 -6.21
N GLY A 48 14.71 -3.62 -5.23
CA GLY A 48 15.14 -4.04 -3.90
C GLY A 48 15.44 -2.87 -2.94
N LYS A 49 15.38 -1.61 -3.39
CA LYS A 49 15.47 -0.47 -2.47
C LYS A 49 14.29 -0.54 -1.51
N ARG A 50 14.53 -0.26 -0.22
CA ARG A 50 13.51 -0.28 0.83
C ARG A 50 13.54 1.04 1.58
N ILE A 51 12.38 1.59 1.88
CA ILE A 51 12.24 2.74 2.78
C ILE A 51 11.13 2.44 3.76
N GLU A 52 11.45 2.59 5.05
CA GLU A 52 10.44 2.67 6.10
C GLU A 52 9.80 4.06 6.04
N LYS A 53 8.50 4.10 5.80
CA LYS A 53 7.73 5.33 5.73
C LYS A 53 6.78 5.37 6.91
N MET A 54 6.95 6.43 7.71
CA MET A 54 5.89 6.96 8.55
C MET A 54 5.06 7.93 7.69
N LEU A 55 3.75 7.76 7.71
CA LEU A 55 2.77 8.41 6.83
C LEU A 55 3.07 9.91 6.52
N SER A 56 3.60 10.22 5.33
CA SER A 56 3.74 11.62 4.85
C SER A 56 3.88 11.73 3.33
N LEU A 57 4.48 10.73 2.68
CA LEU A 57 4.82 10.81 1.25
C LEU A 57 3.74 10.31 0.27
N MET A 58 2.49 10.08 0.71
CA MET A 58 1.33 9.91 -0.20
C MET A 58 0.36 11.10 -0.17
N LYS A 59 0.73 12.22 0.48
CA LYS A 59 -0.04 13.47 0.38
C LYS A 59 0.37 14.35 -0.80
N ARG A 60 1.41 13.99 -1.57
CA ARG A 60 1.79 14.75 -2.76
C ARG A 60 1.42 13.96 -4.01
N SER A 61 0.34 14.42 -4.65
CA SER A 61 0.07 14.27 -6.08
C SER A 61 0.16 12.84 -6.61
N GLU A 62 -0.91 12.09 -6.45
CA GLU A 62 -1.79 11.76 -7.56
C GLU A 62 -2.93 10.93 -6.99
N LYS A 63 -4.10 11.20 -7.55
CA LYS A 63 -5.30 10.40 -7.43
C LYS A 63 -4.93 9.00 -7.93
N ILE A 64 -4.36 8.13 -7.08
CA ILE A 64 -4.32 6.68 -7.33
C ILE A 64 -5.76 6.24 -7.13
N LEU A 65 -6.54 6.50 -8.17
CA LEU A 65 -7.89 6.04 -8.33
C LEU A 65 -7.78 4.52 -8.36
N ILE A 66 -8.15 3.89 -7.26
CA ILE A 66 -8.40 2.46 -7.20
C ILE A 66 -9.70 2.28 -8.01
N LEU A 67 -9.55 2.05 -9.32
CA LEU A 67 -10.54 1.41 -10.18
C LEU A 67 -9.95 0.07 -10.62
#